data_AF-A0A3A1R587-F1
#
_entry.id   AF-A0A3A1R587-F1
#
_cell.length_a   1.000
_cell.length_b   1.000
_cell.length_c   1.000
_cell.angle_alpha   90.00
_cell.angle_beta   90.00
_cell.angle_gamma   90.00
#
_symmetry.space_group_name_H-M   'P 1'
#
loop_
_entity.id
_entity.type
_entity.pdbx_description
1 polymer ?
#
loop_
_entity_poly.entity_id
_entity_poly.type
_entity_poly.pdbx_seq_one_letter_code
_entity_poly.pdbx_strand_id
1 'polypeptide(L)'
;MQKIKDYIVTDEVLQKWKEKFVPSYDLLFFESCPDFLDCRVLSSDTFPFFSLDEKTSFTTWGVRKEAGYYSRFSNDAYETLTDEQKKEIIKEQWRLERGLLFSEEELLSLVGNEGEIQVLKPSSYYDEAKKTTVYMLQRFLWDSLSNESQTTLLLNYASLWTGEQAVLACMEEGLRRELLREYSFLARYFDTYSHSNGPNCLAAAAAGFTRDCTLLDEWMHPDRFFVLLEQNGYHQIESGSQGGRDVLVWKDSKGQASHAAFLLNDQYCFNKHGQTMFNPWQVLPVQDVIESWSQDMFELHLFRKF
;
A
#
# COMPACT_ATOMS: atom_id res chain seq x y z
N MET A 1 0.18 19.19 -8.52
CA MET A 1 -0.57 18.67 -7.35
C MET A 1 -1.91 18.09 -7.79
N GLN A 2 -2.11 16.81 -7.54
CA GLN A 2 -3.33 16.05 -7.86
C GLN A 2 -4.06 15.66 -6.58
N LYS A 3 -5.28 15.13 -6.70
CA LYS A 3 -6.09 14.65 -5.56
C LYS A 3 -6.73 13.30 -5.83
N ILE A 4 -6.82 12.48 -4.79
CA ILE A 4 -7.59 11.23 -4.77
C ILE A 4 -8.49 11.29 -3.54
N LYS A 5 -9.81 11.33 -3.70
CA LYS A 5 -10.77 11.47 -2.57
C LYS A 5 -10.36 12.58 -1.58
N ASP A 6 -9.96 13.73 -2.13
CA ASP A 6 -9.41 14.91 -1.45
C ASP A 6 -8.04 14.78 -0.76
N TYR A 7 -7.46 13.57 -0.69
CA TYR A 7 -6.07 13.38 -0.30
C TYR A 7 -5.11 13.96 -1.35
N ILE A 8 -4.05 14.60 -0.89
CA ILE A 8 -3.10 15.33 -1.72
C ILE A 8 -2.02 14.38 -2.24
N VAL A 9 -1.84 14.39 -3.56
CA VAL A 9 -0.71 13.77 -4.25
C VAL A 9 0.16 14.90 -4.82
N THR A 10 1.36 15.08 -4.27
CA THR A 10 2.31 16.05 -4.79
C THR A 10 2.98 15.53 -6.06
N ASP A 11 3.57 16.43 -6.85
CA ASP A 11 4.24 16.03 -8.09
C ASP A 11 5.49 15.19 -7.81
N GLU A 12 6.15 15.41 -6.67
CA GLU A 12 7.26 14.58 -6.18
C GLU A 12 6.80 13.15 -5.83
N VAL A 13 5.68 13.02 -5.10
CA VAL A 13 5.10 11.71 -4.78
C VAL A 13 4.73 10.95 -6.05
N LEU A 14 4.07 11.63 -6.99
CA LEU A 14 3.68 11.03 -8.26
C LEU A 14 4.90 10.58 -9.09
N GLN A 15 5.97 11.37 -9.11
CA GLN A 15 7.21 10.99 -9.79
C GLN A 15 7.83 9.74 -9.16
N LYS A 16 7.85 9.67 -7.83
CA LYS A 16 8.35 8.48 -7.11
C LYS A 16 7.49 7.25 -7.34
N TRP A 17 6.17 7.41 -7.44
CA TRP A 17 5.27 6.32 -7.81
C TRP A 17 5.56 5.79 -9.21
N LYS A 18 5.80 6.66 -10.21
CA LYS A 18 6.18 6.23 -11.57
C LYS A 18 7.48 5.43 -11.58
N GLU A 19 8.44 5.82 -10.75
CA GLU A 19 9.71 5.12 -10.58
C GLU A 19 9.53 3.74 -9.91
N LYS A 20 8.60 3.59 -8.95
CA LYS A 20 8.50 2.40 -8.10
C LYS A 20 7.40 1.40 -8.48
N PHE A 21 6.30 1.86 -9.07
CA PHE A 21 5.09 1.05 -9.23
C PHE A 21 5.34 -0.24 -10.02
N VAL A 22 6.03 -0.13 -11.16
CA VAL A 22 6.42 -1.25 -12.02
C VAL A 22 7.92 -1.48 -11.88
N PRO A 23 8.39 -2.54 -11.18
CA PRO A 23 9.81 -2.83 -11.04
C PRO A 23 10.46 -3.18 -12.38
N SER A 24 11.79 -3.05 -12.49
CA SER A 24 12.58 -3.40 -13.69
C SER A 24 12.79 -4.91 -13.90
N TYR A 25 12.05 -5.73 -13.16
CA TYR A 25 12.03 -7.18 -13.21
C TYR A 25 10.65 -7.64 -12.76
N ASP A 26 10.31 -8.87 -13.09
CA ASP A 26 9.10 -9.52 -12.63
C ASP A 26 9.43 -10.57 -11.57
N LEU A 27 8.55 -10.67 -10.56
CA LEU A 27 8.52 -11.79 -9.64
C LEU A 27 7.38 -12.71 -10.07
N LEU A 28 7.73 -13.80 -10.73
CA LEU A 28 6.80 -14.77 -11.33
C LEU A 28 6.59 -15.95 -10.41
N PHE A 29 5.36 -16.45 -10.32
CA PHE A 29 4.97 -17.60 -9.48
C PHE A 29 4.43 -18.73 -10.34
N PHE A 30 4.71 -19.98 -9.97
CA PHE A 30 4.30 -21.15 -10.76
C PHE A 30 3.90 -22.32 -9.86
N GLU A 31 2.93 -23.12 -10.30
CA GLU A 31 2.65 -24.41 -9.68
C GLU A 31 3.75 -25.44 -10.00
N SER A 32 4.22 -25.46 -11.24
CA SER A 32 5.39 -26.22 -11.70
C SER A 32 6.37 -25.31 -12.44
N CYS A 33 7.68 -25.47 -12.20
CA CYS A 33 8.69 -24.68 -12.91
C CYS A 33 8.69 -25.00 -14.42
N PRO A 34 8.51 -24.01 -15.31
CA PRO A 34 8.64 -24.22 -16.75
C PRO A 34 10.09 -24.51 -17.15
N ASP A 35 10.29 -25.37 -18.16
CA ASP A 35 11.63 -25.82 -18.59
C ASP A 35 12.55 -24.70 -19.10
N PHE A 36 11.98 -23.57 -19.49
CA PHE A 36 12.70 -22.41 -20.03
C PHE A 36 13.03 -21.34 -18.97
N LEU A 37 12.69 -21.57 -17.71
CA LEU A 37 12.99 -20.66 -16.61
C LEU A 37 13.81 -21.37 -15.51
N ASP A 38 14.65 -20.60 -14.84
CA ASP A 38 15.23 -21.02 -13.57
C ASP A 38 14.29 -20.62 -12.44
N CYS A 39 13.73 -21.60 -11.72
CA CYS A 39 12.83 -21.36 -10.61
C CYS A 39 13.39 -21.89 -9.29
N ARG A 40 12.98 -21.22 -8.21
CA ARG A 40 13.27 -21.62 -6.84
C ARG A 40 11.99 -22.12 -6.18
N VAL A 41 12.14 -23.04 -5.23
CA VAL A 41 11.01 -23.54 -4.44
C VAL A 41 10.42 -22.39 -3.60
N LEU A 42 9.10 -22.26 -3.62
CA LEU A 42 8.36 -21.34 -2.78
C LEU A 42 7.98 -22.05 -1.48
N SER A 43 8.42 -21.51 -0.34
CA SER A 43 8.05 -21.99 0.99
C SER A 43 7.74 -20.81 1.92
N SER A 44 7.25 -21.09 3.13
CA SER A 44 7.03 -20.06 4.16
C SER A 44 8.28 -19.24 4.45
N ASP A 45 9.45 -19.86 4.32
CA ASP A 45 10.74 -19.24 4.60
C ASP A 45 11.20 -18.32 3.46
N THR A 46 10.57 -18.40 2.28
CA THR A 46 10.87 -17.53 1.15
C THR A 46 10.35 -16.09 1.35
N PHE A 47 9.15 -15.94 1.91
CA PHE A 47 8.46 -14.64 2.00
C PHE A 47 9.21 -13.55 2.81
N PRO A 48 9.93 -13.87 3.89
CA PRO A 48 10.80 -12.90 4.57
C PRO A 48 11.85 -12.26 3.66
N PHE A 49 12.32 -12.96 2.62
CA PHE A 49 13.36 -12.46 1.71
C PHE A 49 12.85 -11.50 0.63
N PHE A 50 11.54 -11.42 0.40
CA PHE A 50 10.99 -10.39 -0.49
C PHE A 50 11.06 -9.02 0.19
N SER A 51 11.60 -8.06 -0.54
CA SER A 51 11.56 -6.66 -0.14
C SER A 51 10.13 -6.18 -0.05
N LEU A 52 9.92 -5.06 0.65
CA LEU A 52 8.58 -4.49 0.76
C LEU A 52 8.04 -4.00 -0.58
N ASP A 53 8.90 -3.43 -1.42
CA ASP A 53 8.52 -3.01 -2.77
C ASP A 53 8.04 -4.22 -3.59
N GLU A 54 8.71 -5.37 -3.50
CA GLU A 54 8.25 -6.61 -4.17
C GLU A 54 6.93 -7.12 -3.61
N LYS A 55 6.82 -7.15 -2.28
CA LYS A 55 5.58 -7.53 -1.59
C LYS A 55 4.42 -6.72 -2.14
N THR A 56 4.58 -5.40 -2.27
CA THR A 56 3.53 -4.50 -2.76
C THR A 56 3.27 -4.65 -4.25
N SER A 57 4.29 -4.54 -5.11
CA SER A 57 4.11 -4.59 -6.57
C SER A 57 3.54 -5.93 -7.04
N PHE A 58 3.89 -7.04 -6.39
CA PHE A 58 3.46 -8.38 -6.82
C PHE A 58 2.42 -9.00 -5.89
N THR A 59 1.97 -8.28 -4.85
CA THR A 59 1.02 -8.74 -3.82
C THR A 59 1.39 -10.10 -3.24
N THR A 60 2.67 -10.28 -2.86
CA THR A 60 3.20 -11.62 -2.52
C THR A 60 2.55 -12.24 -1.28
N TRP A 61 1.89 -11.46 -0.42
CA TRP A 61 1.09 -11.99 0.70
C TRP A 61 -0.19 -12.70 0.23
N GLY A 62 -0.64 -12.43 -1.00
CA GLY A 62 -1.82 -13.05 -1.61
C GLY A 62 -1.54 -14.42 -2.22
N VAL A 63 -0.27 -14.77 -2.50
CA VAL A 63 0.29 -16.14 -2.57
C VAL A 63 -0.73 -17.29 -2.62
N ARG A 64 -1.33 -17.64 -3.77
CA ARG A 64 -2.19 -18.83 -3.88
C ARG A 64 -1.38 -20.08 -3.49
N LYS A 65 -1.99 -20.98 -2.70
CA LYS A 65 -1.29 -22.12 -2.07
C LYS A 65 -0.78 -23.13 -3.08
N GLU A 66 -1.34 -23.11 -4.29
CA GLU A 66 -0.97 -23.92 -5.43
C GLU A 66 0.40 -23.52 -6.01
N ALA A 67 0.89 -22.30 -5.76
CA ALA A 67 2.21 -21.89 -6.21
C ALA A 67 3.31 -22.63 -5.43
N GLY A 68 4.05 -23.51 -6.12
CA GLY A 68 5.18 -24.26 -5.56
C GLY A 68 6.54 -23.65 -5.86
N TYR A 69 6.61 -22.72 -6.83
CA TYR A 69 7.84 -22.15 -7.34
C TYR A 69 7.71 -20.64 -7.58
N TYR A 70 8.85 -19.95 -7.59
CA TYR A 70 8.96 -18.59 -8.05
C TYR A 70 10.24 -18.36 -8.85
N SER A 71 10.23 -17.35 -9.73
CA SER A 71 11.41 -16.90 -10.46
C SER A 71 11.47 -15.37 -10.45
N ARG A 72 12.67 -14.83 -10.24
CA ARG A 72 12.92 -13.40 -10.46
C ARG A 72 13.49 -13.25 -11.86
N PHE A 73 12.76 -12.55 -12.73
CA PHE A 73 13.04 -12.54 -14.16
C PHE A 73 13.17 -11.11 -14.67
N SER A 74 14.31 -10.75 -15.26
CA SER A 74 14.53 -9.39 -15.77
C SER A 74 13.64 -9.11 -16.98
N ASN A 75 13.17 -7.87 -17.13
CA ASN A 75 12.35 -7.51 -18.29
C ASN A 75 13.11 -7.67 -19.62
N ASP A 76 14.42 -7.40 -19.67
CA ASP A 76 15.24 -7.63 -20.86
C ASP A 76 15.22 -9.11 -21.30
N ALA A 77 15.34 -10.04 -20.35
CA ALA A 77 15.24 -11.47 -20.63
C ALA A 77 13.82 -11.86 -21.08
N TYR A 78 12.79 -11.23 -20.53
CA TYR A 78 11.41 -11.43 -20.96
C TYR A 78 11.18 -11.06 -22.41
N GLU A 79 11.78 -9.98 -22.90
CA GLU A 79 11.65 -9.60 -24.31
C GLU A 79 12.19 -10.67 -25.27
N THR A 80 13.20 -11.45 -24.85
CA THR A 80 13.79 -12.54 -25.64
C THR A 80 12.96 -13.82 -25.71
N LEU A 81 11.94 -13.97 -24.85
CA LEU A 81 11.06 -15.14 -24.86
C LEU A 81 10.20 -15.19 -26.13
N THR A 82 9.85 -16.39 -26.56
CA THR A 82 8.86 -16.58 -27.64
C THR A 82 7.47 -16.14 -27.19
N ASP A 83 6.59 -15.86 -28.14
CA ASP A 83 5.20 -15.48 -27.84
C ASP A 83 4.45 -16.56 -27.06
N GLU A 84 4.74 -17.83 -27.32
CA GLU A 84 4.19 -18.97 -26.59
C GLU A 84 4.65 -18.97 -25.12
N GLN A 85 5.94 -18.76 -24.88
CA GLN A 85 6.52 -18.71 -23.53
C GLN A 85 5.96 -17.52 -22.73
N LYS A 86 5.83 -16.35 -23.36
CA LYS A 86 5.19 -15.17 -22.74
C LYS A 86 3.75 -15.45 -22.37
N LYS A 87 2.96 -16.02 -23.28
CA LYS A 87 1.55 -16.40 -23.01
C LYS A 87 1.44 -17.44 -21.90
N GLU A 88 2.35 -18.41 -21.84
CA GLU A 88 2.39 -19.40 -20.77
C GLU A 88 2.60 -18.74 -19.40
N ILE A 89 3.57 -17.81 -19.30
CA ILE A 89 3.81 -17.04 -18.08
C ILE A 89 2.56 -16.25 -17.67
N ILE A 90 2.02 -15.43 -18.58
CA ILE A 90 0.88 -14.55 -18.31
C ILE A 90 -0.33 -15.37 -17.85
N LYS A 91 -0.61 -16.49 -18.53
CA LYS A 91 -1.71 -17.39 -18.18
C LYS A 91 -1.54 -17.97 -16.77
N GLU A 92 -0.34 -18.39 -16.41
CA GLU A 92 -0.08 -18.93 -15.07
C GLU A 92 -0.17 -17.85 -13.98
N GLN A 93 0.36 -16.65 -14.23
CA GLN A 93 0.24 -15.54 -13.29
C GLN A 93 -1.22 -15.13 -13.07
N TRP A 94 -2.00 -15.07 -14.16
CA TRP A 94 -3.44 -14.78 -14.12
C TRP A 94 -4.21 -15.83 -13.32
N ARG A 95 -3.90 -17.12 -13.51
CA ARG A 95 -4.50 -18.23 -12.75
C ARG A 95 -4.16 -18.17 -11.27
N LEU A 96 -2.93 -17.77 -10.93
CA LEU A 96 -2.45 -17.64 -9.56
C LEU A 96 -2.84 -16.30 -8.90
N GLU A 97 -3.46 -15.39 -9.66
CA GLU A 97 -3.84 -14.04 -9.26
C GLU A 97 -2.67 -13.23 -8.69
N ARG A 98 -1.48 -13.41 -9.26
CA ARG A 98 -0.24 -12.74 -8.86
C ARG A 98 0.32 -11.92 -10.00
N GLY A 99 1.18 -10.96 -9.68
CA GLY A 99 1.80 -10.07 -10.65
C GLY A 99 0.97 -8.83 -10.94
N LEU A 100 1.52 -7.94 -11.76
CA LEU A 100 0.83 -6.73 -12.23
C LEU A 100 -0.01 -7.07 -13.46
N LEU A 101 -1.06 -7.88 -13.26
CA LEU A 101 -1.99 -8.26 -14.33
C LEU A 101 -3.33 -7.56 -14.19
N PHE A 102 -3.86 -7.15 -15.34
CA PHE A 102 -5.14 -6.47 -15.46
C PHE A 102 -5.91 -7.07 -16.63
N SER A 103 -7.20 -7.30 -16.46
CA SER A 103 -8.10 -7.49 -17.59
C SER A 103 -8.19 -6.20 -18.43
N GLU A 104 -8.63 -6.34 -19.67
CA GLU A 104 -8.83 -5.20 -20.58
C GLU A 104 -9.76 -4.15 -19.99
N GLU A 105 -10.85 -4.58 -19.33
CA GLU A 105 -11.81 -3.69 -18.67
C GLU A 105 -11.17 -2.93 -17.50
N GLU A 106 -10.44 -3.62 -16.62
CA GLU A 106 -9.74 -2.99 -15.51
C GLU A 106 -8.71 -1.98 -16.03
N LEU A 107 -7.91 -2.36 -17.01
CA LEU A 107 -6.88 -1.51 -17.58
C LEU A 107 -7.48 -0.28 -18.28
N LEU A 108 -8.60 -0.42 -18.99
CA LEU A 108 -9.36 0.70 -19.55
C LEU A 108 -9.84 1.66 -18.47
N SER A 109 -10.38 1.13 -17.36
CA SER A 109 -10.82 1.95 -16.25
C SER A 109 -9.68 2.70 -15.57
N LEU A 110 -8.48 2.11 -15.56
CA LEU A 110 -7.29 2.70 -14.94
C LEU A 110 -6.62 3.73 -15.85
N VAL A 111 -6.42 3.44 -17.12
CA VAL A 111 -5.69 4.31 -18.07
C VAL A 111 -6.59 5.38 -18.67
N GLY A 112 -7.87 5.08 -18.91
CA GLY A 112 -8.85 6.00 -19.50
C GLY A 112 -8.66 6.25 -21.01
N ASN A 113 -7.72 5.56 -21.67
CA ASN A 113 -7.41 5.74 -23.10
C ASN A 113 -7.18 4.38 -23.80
N GLU A 114 -8.10 4.01 -24.70
CA GLU A 114 -8.03 2.78 -25.49
C GLU A 114 -6.77 2.69 -26.37
N GLY A 115 -6.27 3.82 -26.87
CA GLY A 115 -5.09 3.86 -27.75
C GLY A 115 -3.81 3.42 -27.03
N GLU A 116 -3.71 3.70 -25.74
CA GLU A 116 -2.54 3.38 -24.91
C GLU A 116 -2.50 1.89 -24.56
N ILE A 117 -3.65 1.21 -24.49
CA ILE A 117 -3.69 -0.24 -24.28
C ILE A 117 -3.06 -1.00 -25.44
N GLN A 118 -3.10 -0.44 -26.65
CA GLN A 118 -2.45 -1.07 -27.81
C GLN A 118 -0.94 -1.22 -27.61
N VAL A 119 -0.31 -0.32 -26.87
CA VAL A 119 1.12 -0.39 -26.52
C VAL A 119 1.41 -1.63 -25.68
N LEU A 120 0.44 -2.08 -24.88
CA LEU A 120 0.58 -3.19 -23.93
C LEU A 120 0.33 -4.57 -24.56
N LYS A 121 -0.16 -4.62 -25.80
CA LYS A 121 -0.44 -5.87 -26.54
C LYS A 121 0.71 -6.89 -26.57
N PRO A 122 2.00 -6.52 -26.68
CA PRO A 122 3.10 -7.48 -26.69
C PRO A 122 3.17 -8.35 -25.43
N SER A 123 2.57 -7.92 -24.31
CA SER A 123 2.47 -8.71 -23.08
C SER A 123 1.02 -8.93 -22.71
N SER A 124 0.31 -9.65 -23.59
CA SER A 124 -1.10 -9.99 -23.39
C SER A 124 -1.43 -11.45 -23.74
N TYR A 125 -2.52 -11.94 -23.15
CA TYR A 125 -3.07 -13.28 -23.36
C TYR A 125 -4.60 -13.19 -23.37
N TYR A 126 -5.27 -13.90 -24.27
CA TYR A 126 -6.74 -13.98 -24.28
C TYR A 126 -7.22 -15.18 -23.45
N ASP A 127 -7.95 -14.90 -22.38
CA ASP A 127 -8.59 -15.92 -21.54
C ASP A 127 -9.94 -16.32 -22.14
N GLU A 128 -9.95 -17.45 -22.86
CA GLU A 128 -11.17 -18.03 -23.46
C GLU A 128 -12.29 -18.29 -22.44
N ALA A 129 -11.94 -18.66 -21.20
CA ALA A 129 -12.94 -19.00 -20.18
C ALA A 129 -13.65 -17.74 -19.65
N LYS A 130 -12.89 -16.67 -19.43
CA LYS A 130 -13.42 -15.37 -18.98
C LYS A 130 -13.81 -14.43 -20.13
N LYS A 131 -13.51 -14.80 -21.38
CA LYS A 131 -13.72 -14.00 -22.60
C LYS A 131 -13.14 -12.59 -22.50
N THR A 132 -11.92 -12.48 -22.01
CA THR A 132 -11.24 -11.19 -21.80
C THR A 132 -9.77 -11.28 -22.17
N THR A 133 -9.21 -10.17 -22.64
CA THR A 133 -7.77 -10.03 -22.81
C THR A 133 -7.16 -9.63 -21.48
N VAL A 134 -6.13 -10.35 -21.06
CA VAL A 134 -5.35 -10.08 -19.86
C VAL A 134 -4.01 -9.51 -20.29
N TYR A 135 -3.61 -8.41 -19.65
CA TYR A 135 -2.34 -7.72 -19.89
C TYR A 135 -1.46 -7.86 -18.66
N MET A 136 -0.17 -8.13 -18.87
CA MET A 136 0.83 -8.08 -17.82
C MET A 136 1.66 -6.80 -17.98
N LEU A 137 1.59 -5.92 -16.99
CA LEU A 137 2.28 -4.64 -17.01
C LEU A 137 3.73 -4.82 -16.57
N GLN A 138 4.65 -4.58 -17.50
CA GLN A 138 6.10 -4.73 -17.30
C GLN A 138 6.81 -3.41 -17.57
N ARG A 139 8.05 -3.25 -17.08
CA ARG A 139 8.74 -1.94 -17.10
C ARG A 139 8.88 -1.34 -18.49
N PHE A 140 9.33 -2.11 -19.47
CA PHE A 140 9.52 -1.61 -20.84
C PHE A 140 8.21 -1.10 -21.48
N LEU A 141 7.08 -1.74 -21.14
CA LEU A 141 5.75 -1.31 -21.57
C LEU A 141 5.25 -0.10 -20.78
N TRP A 142 5.47 -0.10 -19.47
CA TRP A 142 5.17 1.04 -18.60
C TRP A 142 5.87 2.31 -19.08
N ASP A 143 7.16 2.21 -19.40
CA ASP A 143 7.97 3.33 -19.89
C ASP A 143 7.57 3.80 -21.30
N SER A 144 6.82 2.96 -22.04
CA SER A 144 6.27 3.30 -23.35
C SER A 144 4.93 4.03 -23.27
N LEU A 145 4.25 4.01 -22.11
CA LEU A 145 3.02 4.77 -21.90
C LEU A 145 3.33 6.27 -21.80
N SER A 146 2.41 7.11 -22.25
CA SER A 146 2.55 8.56 -22.04
C SER A 146 2.56 8.91 -20.55
N ASN A 147 3.23 10.03 -20.21
CA ASN A 147 3.28 10.54 -18.85
C ASN A 147 1.87 10.84 -18.27
N GLU A 148 0.93 11.21 -19.13
CA GLU A 148 -0.49 11.39 -18.77
C GLU A 148 -1.12 10.06 -18.40
N SER A 149 -0.99 9.02 -19.24
CA SER A 149 -1.52 7.68 -18.97
C SER A 149 -0.92 7.03 -17.73
N GLN A 150 0.39 7.16 -17.51
CA GLN A 150 1.02 6.71 -16.26
C GLN A 150 0.42 7.42 -15.05
N THR A 151 0.17 8.73 -15.15
CA THR A 151 -0.43 9.51 -14.07
C THR A 151 -1.85 9.06 -13.79
N THR A 152 -2.69 8.96 -14.82
CA THR A 152 -4.08 8.53 -14.69
C THR A 152 -4.18 7.12 -14.10
N LEU A 153 -3.37 6.18 -14.60
CA LEU A 153 -3.28 4.82 -14.06
C LEU A 153 -2.95 4.84 -12.58
N LEU A 154 -1.90 5.55 -12.16
CA LEU A 154 -1.48 5.58 -10.76
C LEU A 154 -2.54 6.22 -9.84
N LEU A 155 -3.18 7.31 -10.26
CA LEU A 155 -4.22 7.96 -9.47
C LEU A 155 -5.44 7.04 -9.30
N ASN A 156 -5.88 6.39 -10.39
CA ASN A 156 -7.01 5.47 -10.35
C ASN A 156 -6.66 4.21 -9.56
N TYR A 157 -5.46 3.66 -9.73
CA TYR A 157 -4.99 2.50 -8.98
C TYR A 157 -4.92 2.82 -7.48
N ALA A 158 -4.33 3.95 -7.10
CA ALA A 158 -4.27 4.39 -5.70
C ALA A 158 -5.66 4.63 -5.07
N SER A 159 -6.66 5.04 -5.87
CA SER A 159 -8.05 5.15 -5.42
C SER A 159 -8.64 3.81 -4.96
N LEU A 160 -8.19 2.68 -5.52
CA LEU A 160 -8.61 1.33 -5.10
C LEU A 160 -8.13 0.99 -3.68
N TRP A 161 -7.05 1.64 -3.20
CA TRP A 161 -6.46 1.42 -1.88
C TRP A 161 -6.97 2.39 -0.81
N THR A 162 -7.77 3.36 -1.20
CA THR A 162 -8.24 4.43 -0.33
C THR A 162 -9.75 4.34 -0.23
N GLY A 163 -10.29 3.87 0.90
CA GLY A 163 -11.74 3.71 1.08
C GLY A 163 -12.43 5.04 1.34
N GLU A 164 -11.86 5.80 2.27
CA GLU A 164 -12.44 6.98 2.89
C GLU A 164 -12.18 8.25 2.05
N GLN A 165 -12.92 9.32 2.37
CA GLN A 165 -12.63 10.67 1.87
C GLN A 165 -11.85 11.46 2.92
N ALA A 166 -10.88 12.26 2.49
CA ALA A 166 -10.14 13.16 3.37
C ALA A 166 -11.11 14.16 4.03
N VAL A 167 -11.12 14.22 5.37
CA VAL A 167 -12.07 15.07 6.09
C VAL A 167 -11.49 16.43 6.46
N LEU A 168 -10.17 16.62 6.52
CA LEU A 168 -9.54 17.87 6.96
C LEU A 168 -9.97 19.07 6.11
N ALA A 169 -10.10 18.87 4.80
CA ALA A 169 -10.51 19.93 3.88
C ALA A 169 -11.95 20.42 4.14
N CYS A 170 -12.80 19.54 4.67
CA CYS A 170 -14.22 19.76 4.94
C CYS A 170 -14.52 20.08 6.42
N MET A 171 -13.50 20.05 7.30
CA MET A 171 -13.67 20.39 8.72
C MET A 171 -14.07 21.85 8.93
N GLU A 172 -14.73 22.12 10.06
CA GLU A 172 -15.00 23.47 10.54
C GLU A 172 -13.69 24.28 10.65
N GLU A 173 -13.71 25.53 10.22
CA GLU A 173 -12.50 26.33 10.00
C GLU A 173 -11.74 26.61 11.31
N GLY A 174 -12.45 26.88 12.41
CA GLY A 174 -11.90 27.03 13.76
C GLY A 174 -11.13 25.78 14.20
N LEU A 175 -11.79 24.62 14.15
CA LEU A 175 -11.21 23.33 14.50
C LEU A 175 -10.00 22.98 13.63
N ARG A 176 -10.11 23.17 12.30
CA ARG A 176 -9.01 22.91 11.37
C ARG A 176 -7.79 23.75 11.70
N ARG A 177 -7.98 25.05 11.98
CA ARG A 177 -6.87 25.95 12.37
C ARG A 177 -6.24 25.55 13.69
N GLU A 178 -7.05 25.12 14.66
CA GLU A 178 -6.56 24.65 15.94
C GLU A 178 -5.66 23.41 15.77
N LEU A 179 -6.14 22.39 15.04
CA LEU A 179 -5.37 21.18 14.75
C LEU A 179 -4.05 21.49 14.03
N LEU A 180 -4.09 22.30 12.97
CA LEU A 180 -2.89 22.68 12.22
C LEU A 180 -1.88 23.47 13.07
N ARG A 181 -2.36 24.27 14.03
CA ARG A 181 -1.51 25.02 14.95
C ARG A 181 -0.87 24.10 16.00
N GLU A 182 -1.68 23.28 16.67
CA GLU A 182 -1.21 22.38 17.73
C GLU A 182 -0.24 21.32 17.18
N TYR A 183 -0.57 20.74 16.02
CA TYR A 183 0.20 19.68 15.37
C TYR A 183 0.97 20.18 14.16
N SER A 184 1.47 21.41 14.20
CA SER A 184 2.23 22.04 13.10
C SER A 184 3.42 21.21 12.60
N PHE A 185 4.02 20.37 13.45
CA PHE A 185 5.10 19.45 13.09
C PHE A 185 4.62 18.32 12.15
N LEU A 186 3.38 17.83 12.34
CA LEU A 186 2.73 16.81 11.50
C LEU A 186 1.89 17.39 10.35
N ALA A 187 1.49 18.66 10.44
CA ALA A 187 0.51 19.27 9.53
C ALA A 187 0.80 19.06 8.03
N ARG A 188 2.08 18.98 7.63
CA ARG A 188 2.47 18.71 6.23
C ARG A 188 2.09 17.31 5.73
N TYR A 189 1.84 16.36 6.63
CA TYR A 189 1.51 14.97 6.33
C TYR A 189 0.01 14.70 6.39
N PHE A 190 -0.78 15.63 6.93
CA PHE A 190 -2.23 15.44 7.02
C PHE A 190 -2.85 15.33 5.63
N ASP A 191 -3.58 14.24 5.43
CA ASP A 191 -4.27 13.91 4.18
C ASP A 191 -3.35 13.93 2.95
N THR A 192 -2.16 13.35 3.09
CA THR A 192 -1.16 13.27 2.01
C THR A 192 -0.70 11.84 1.77
N TYR A 193 -0.24 11.56 0.55
CA TYR A 193 0.36 10.26 0.23
C TYR A 193 1.87 10.21 0.48
N SER A 194 2.36 9.01 0.80
CA SER A 194 3.80 8.72 0.87
C SER A 194 4.40 8.54 -0.52
N HIS A 195 5.67 8.91 -0.66
CA HIS A 195 6.46 8.66 -1.86
C HIS A 195 7.00 7.22 -1.95
N SER A 196 6.88 6.41 -0.89
CA SER A 196 7.47 5.07 -0.79
C SER A 196 6.61 4.08 0.00
N ASN A 197 6.81 2.78 -0.26
CA ASN A 197 6.31 1.71 0.61
C ASN A 197 7.18 1.64 1.87
N GLY A 198 6.58 1.26 3.01
CA GLY A 198 7.30 1.21 4.28
C GLY A 198 6.52 1.89 5.39
N PRO A 199 6.30 3.21 5.26
CA PRO A 199 5.49 3.98 6.18
C PRO A 199 4.24 3.20 6.57
N ASN A 200 3.99 3.02 7.86
CA ASN A 200 2.86 2.23 8.35
C ASN A 200 2.14 2.91 9.52
N CYS A 201 1.07 2.29 10.03
CA CYS A 201 0.27 2.80 11.15
C CYS A 201 1.10 3.05 12.42
N LEU A 202 2.01 2.13 12.75
CA LEU A 202 2.87 2.23 13.93
C LEU A 202 3.80 3.44 13.84
N ALA A 203 4.45 3.62 12.68
CA ALA A 203 5.26 4.79 12.39
C ALA A 203 4.46 6.10 12.46
N ALA A 204 3.24 6.12 11.88
CA ALA A 204 2.37 7.29 11.91
C ALA A 204 1.97 7.68 13.34
N ALA A 205 1.54 6.71 14.15
CA ALA A 205 1.21 6.95 15.55
C ALA A 205 2.44 7.39 16.36
N ALA A 206 3.59 6.74 16.13
CA ALA A 206 4.86 7.08 16.78
C ALA A 206 5.30 8.51 16.48
N ALA A 207 5.25 8.95 15.22
CA ALA A 207 5.57 10.33 14.87
C ALA A 207 4.69 11.35 15.61
N GLY A 208 3.41 11.01 15.83
CA GLY A 208 2.49 11.84 16.63
C GLY A 208 2.90 11.98 18.08
N PHE A 209 3.11 10.87 18.78
CA PHE A 209 3.38 10.92 20.22
C PHE A 209 4.83 11.29 20.57
N THR A 210 5.79 10.96 19.71
CA THR A 210 7.21 11.35 19.88
C THR A 210 7.50 12.77 19.40
N ARG A 211 6.63 13.30 18.51
CA ARG A 211 6.85 14.52 17.74
C ARG A 211 8.05 14.46 16.79
N ASP A 212 8.50 13.26 16.44
CA ASP A 212 9.58 13.01 15.49
C ASP A 212 9.03 12.53 14.14
N CYS A 213 8.94 13.45 13.18
CA CYS A 213 8.46 13.13 11.84
C CYS A 213 9.43 12.28 11.01
N THR A 214 10.69 12.09 11.44
CA THR A 214 11.62 11.19 10.73
C THR A 214 11.17 9.73 10.80
N LEU A 215 10.36 9.39 11.79
CA LEU A 215 9.76 8.06 11.94
C LEU A 215 8.73 7.75 10.85
N LEU A 216 8.15 8.76 10.20
CA LEU A 216 7.08 8.55 9.20
C LEU A 216 7.54 7.75 7.98
N ASP A 217 8.83 7.77 7.66
CA ASP A 217 9.41 7.03 6.55
C ASP A 217 9.75 5.56 6.91
N GLU A 218 9.60 5.16 8.18
CA GLU A 218 9.97 3.83 8.66
C GLU A 218 8.89 2.77 8.39
N TRP A 219 9.33 1.57 8.03
CA TRP A 219 8.55 0.36 8.26
C TRP A 219 8.74 -0.10 9.70
N MET A 220 7.93 0.45 10.61
CA MET A 220 8.10 0.22 12.05
C MET A 220 7.52 -1.12 12.49
N HIS A 221 8.33 -1.91 13.21
CA HIS A 221 7.90 -3.17 13.83
C HIS A 221 7.30 -2.95 15.24
N PRO A 222 6.40 -3.86 15.71
CA PRO A 222 5.76 -3.75 17.02
C PRO A 222 6.72 -3.55 18.20
N ASP A 223 7.84 -4.29 18.25
CA ASP A 223 8.81 -4.17 19.35
C ASP A 223 9.38 -2.75 19.46
N ARG A 224 9.75 -2.15 18.32
CA ARG A 224 10.24 -0.76 18.27
C ARG A 224 9.15 0.22 18.70
N PHE A 225 7.92 0.01 18.25
CA PHE A 225 6.78 0.85 18.60
C PHE A 225 6.52 0.87 20.12
N PHE A 226 6.51 -0.29 20.77
CA PHE A 226 6.30 -0.38 22.23
C PHE A 226 7.48 0.23 23.02
N VAL A 227 8.72 0.04 22.56
CA VAL A 227 9.89 0.71 23.15
C VAL A 227 9.73 2.24 23.09
N LEU A 228 9.26 2.77 21.96
CA LEU A 228 9.03 4.20 21.81
C LEU A 228 7.91 4.72 22.73
N LEU A 229 6.82 3.97 22.89
CA LEU A 229 5.75 4.32 23.84
C LEU A 229 6.31 4.44 25.26
N GLU A 230 7.01 3.40 25.73
CA GLU A 230 7.60 3.37 27.07
C GLU A 230 8.58 4.53 27.30
N GLN A 231 9.52 4.74 26.36
CA GLN A 231 10.51 5.82 26.43
C GLN A 231 9.89 7.22 26.46
N ASN A 232 8.68 7.39 25.90
CA ASN A 232 7.97 8.66 25.88
C ASN A 232 6.98 8.81 27.05
N GLY A 233 6.95 7.86 27.98
CA GLY A 233 6.12 7.89 29.19
C GLY A 233 4.66 7.48 28.94
N TYR A 234 4.39 6.78 27.85
CA TYR A 234 3.04 6.26 27.57
C TYR A 234 2.83 4.93 28.29
N HIS A 235 1.72 4.84 29.00
CA HIS A 235 1.30 3.63 29.70
C HIS A 235 -0.10 3.22 29.25
N GLN A 236 -0.34 1.92 29.18
CA GLN A 236 -1.68 1.40 28.92
C GLN A 236 -2.60 1.76 30.09
N ILE A 237 -3.80 2.25 29.78
CA ILE A 237 -4.84 2.53 30.78
C ILE A 237 -6.01 1.57 30.62
N GLU A 238 -6.51 1.05 31.75
CA GLU A 238 -7.59 0.05 31.75
C GLU A 238 -8.99 0.67 31.65
N SER A 239 -9.12 1.95 32.01
CA SER A 239 -10.40 2.67 31.96
C SER A 239 -10.19 4.17 31.78
N GLY A 240 -11.07 4.79 31.01
CA GLY A 240 -11.06 6.23 30.76
C GLY A 240 -11.68 6.57 29.40
N SER A 241 -12.18 7.79 29.26
CA SER A 241 -12.53 8.32 27.94
C SER A 241 -11.25 8.63 27.18
N GLN A 242 -11.24 8.26 25.90
CA GLN A 242 -10.21 8.66 24.96
C GLN A 242 -10.17 10.18 24.83
N GLY A 243 -8.98 10.75 24.64
CA GLY A 243 -8.77 12.19 24.53
C GLY A 243 -7.54 12.51 23.69
N GLY A 244 -7.34 13.80 23.43
CA GLY A 244 -6.20 14.27 22.65
C GLY A 244 -4.87 13.77 23.21
N ARG A 245 -3.97 13.40 22.29
CA ARG A 245 -2.63 12.85 22.52
C ARG A 245 -2.55 11.42 23.04
N ASP A 246 -3.69 10.74 23.18
CA ASP A 246 -3.68 9.31 23.42
C ASP A 246 -3.24 8.55 22.17
N VAL A 247 -2.86 7.29 22.36
CA VAL A 247 -2.55 6.36 21.29
C VAL A 247 -3.50 5.16 21.41
N LEU A 248 -4.26 4.92 20.35
CA LEU A 248 -5.05 3.72 20.19
C LEU A 248 -4.18 2.62 19.60
N VAL A 249 -4.21 1.42 20.16
CA VAL A 249 -3.44 0.26 19.70
C VAL A 249 -4.34 -0.96 19.65
N TRP A 250 -4.49 -1.55 18.47
CA TRP A 250 -5.21 -2.81 18.29
C TRP A 250 -4.20 -3.95 18.32
N LYS A 251 -4.36 -4.87 19.27
CA LYS A 251 -3.50 -6.04 19.43
C LYS A 251 -4.19 -7.29 18.92
N ASP A 252 -3.41 -8.18 18.29
CA ASP A 252 -3.89 -9.51 17.93
C ASP A 252 -3.96 -10.45 19.15
N SER A 253 -4.43 -11.68 18.94
CA SER A 253 -4.49 -12.72 19.98
C SER A 253 -3.15 -13.12 20.60
N LYS A 254 -2.02 -12.69 20.00
CA LYS A 254 -0.66 -12.88 20.52
C LYS A 254 -0.15 -11.65 21.27
N GLY A 255 -0.97 -10.61 21.40
CA GLY A 255 -0.61 -9.34 22.03
C GLY A 255 0.25 -8.43 21.16
N GLN A 256 0.40 -8.71 19.86
CA GLN A 256 1.17 -7.88 18.95
C GLN A 256 0.33 -6.77 18.35
N ALA A 257 0.90 -5.56 18.26
CA ALA A 257 0.24 -4.42 17.63
C ALA A 257 0.01 -4.69 16.13
N SER A 258 -1.25 -4.80 15.74
CA SER A 258 -1.70 -4.95 14.35
C SER A 258 -2.03 -3.60 13.72
N HIS A 259 -2.49 -2.65 14.54
CA HIS A 259 -2.74 -1.28 14.12
C HIS A 259 -2.53 -0.29 15.26
N ALA A 260 -2.25 0.96 14.93
CA ALA A 260 -2.21 2.06 15.89
C ALA A 260 -2.61 3.39 15.24
N ALA A 261 -3.20 4.27 16.04
CA ALA A 261 -3.56 5.63 15.64
C ALA A 261 -3.26 6.62 16.79
N PHE A 262 -2.80 7.82 16.44
CA PHE A 262 -2.53 8.88 17.41
C PHE A 262 -3.71 9.87 17.44
N LEU A 263 -4.31 10.08 18.61
CA LEU A 263 -5.44 10.96 18.77
C LEU A 263 -5.00 12.43 18.73
N LEU A 264 -5.50 13.18 17.76
CA LEU A 264 -5.27 14.62 17.67
C LEU A 264 -6.17 15.35 18.67
N ASN A 265 -7.39 14.86 18.84
CA ASN A 265 -8.33 15.23 19.89
C ASN A 265 -9.30 14.06 20.15
N ASP A 266 -10.43 14.31 20.79
CA ASP A 266 -11.47 13.32 21.06
C ASP A 266 -12.25 12.88 19.80
N GLN A 267 -12.21 13.68 18.73
CA GLN A 267 -12.98 13.47 17.51
C GLN A 267 -12.16 12.94 16.34
N TYR A 268 -10.88 13.30 16.24
CA TYR A 268 -10.01 13.00 15.10
C TYR A 268 -8.67 12.39 15.52
N CYS A 269 -8.17 11.48 14.70
CA CYS A 269 -6.85 10.87 14.84
C CYS A 269 -6.02 11.01 13.57
N PHE A 270 -4.69 11.00 13.75
CA PHE A 270 -3.72 10.78 12.70
C PHE A 270 -3.47 9.28 12.55
N ASN A 271 -3.71 8.77 11.34
CA ASN A 271 -3.81 7.36 11.01
C ASN A 271 -3.15 7.05 9.66
N LYS A 272 -2.85 5.77 9.43
CA LYS A 272 -2.54 5.21 8.11
C LYS A 272 -2.98 3.76 8.04
N HIS A 273 -3.92 3.41 7.16
CA HIS A 273 -4.50 2.05 7.11
C HIS A 273 -3.56 0.94 6.59
N GLY A 274 -2.49 1.28 5.87
CA GLY A 274 -1.62 0.27 5.28
C GLY A 274 -0.22 0.77 4.98
N GLN A 275 0.68 -0.17 4.69
CA GLN A 275 2.11 0.09 4.51
C GLN A 275 2.53 0.41 3.07
N THR A 276 1.58 0.41 2.14
CA THR A 276 1.86 0.74 0.75
C THR A 276 1.96 2.25 0.56
N MET A 277 2.65 2.66 -0.52
CA MET A 277 2.68 4.06 -0.95
C MET A 277 1.29 4.57 -1.37
N PHE A 278 0.35 3.67 -1.69
CA PHE A 278 -1.03 3.97 -2.07
C PHE A 278 -2.01 4.05 -0.91
N ASN A 279 -1.53 3.93 0.34
CA ASN A 279 -2.33 4.30 1.49
C ASN A 279 -1.87 5.70 1.95
N PRO A 280 -2.76 6.69 2.08
CA PRO A 280 -2.36 8.00 2.57
C PRO A 280 -2.08 7.98 4.08
N TRP A 281 -1.38 9.01 4.57
CA TRP A 281 -1.53 9.45 5.95
C TRP A 281 -2.81 10.27 6.04
N GLN A 282 -3.62 10.00 7.05
CA GLN A 282 -5.01 10.43 7.10
C GLN A 282 -5.29 11.12 8.43
N VAL A 283 -6.07 12.19 8.36
CA VAL A 283 -6.83 12.66 9.52
C VAL A 283 -8.23 12.10 9.35
N LEU A 284 -8.65 11.22 10.26
CA LEU A 284 -9.96 10.57 10.21
C LEU A 284 -10.71 10.75 11.53
N PRO A 285 -12.04 10.68 11.53
CA PRO A 285 -12.81 10.55 12.76
C PRO A 285 -12.34 9.33 13.55
N VAL A 286 -12.19 9.47 14.86
CA VAL A 286 -11.73 8.39 15.74
C VAL A 286 -12.66 7.18 15.66
N GLN A 287 -13.97 7.45 15.60
CA GLN A 287 -14.99 6.40 15.53
C GLN A 287 -14.86 5.54 14.27
N ASP A 288 -14.61 6.17 13.11
CA ASP A 288 -14.44 5.46 11.83
C ASP A 288 -13.23 4.51 11.88
N VAL A 289 -12.14 4.95 12.52
CA VAL A 289 -10.95 4.11 12.71
C VAL A 289 -11.22 2.98 13.70
N ILE A 290 -11.94 3.25 14.79
CA ILE A 290 -12.38 2.20 15.73
C ILE A 290 -13.21 1.14 15.01
N GLU A 291 -14.23 1.54 14.27
CA GLU A 291 -15.12 0.63 13.55
C GLU A 291 -14.37 -0.21 12.51
N SER A 292 -13.44 0.40 11.78
CA SER A 292 -12.62 -0.28 10.77
C SER A 292 -11.75 -1.40 11.34
N TRP A 293 -11.29 -1.25 12.59
CA TRP A 293 -10.37 -2.18 13.25
C TRP A 293 -11.01 -2.99 14.39
N SER A 294 -12.30 -2.81 14.67
CA SER A 294 -13.07 -3.57 15.67
C SER A 294 -13.52 -4.94 15.15
N GLN A 295 -12.59 -5.71 14.61
CA GLN A 295 -12.84 -7.09 14.20
C GLN A 295 -12.63 -8.04 15.37
N ASP A 296 -13.34 -9.19 15.40
CA ASP A 296 -13.33 -10.17 16.51
C ASP A 296 -11.93 -10.66 16.94
N MET A 297 -10.91 -10.47 16.09
CA MET A 297 -9.53 -10.91 16.36
C MET A 297 -8.64 -9.82 16.98
N PHE A 298 -9.14 -8.60 17.17
CA PHE A 298 -8.35 -7.48 17.67
C PHE A 298 -8.95 -6.87 18.95
N GLU A 299 -8.09 -6.65 19.93
CA GLU A 299 -8.44 -5.95 21.16
C GLU A 299 -7.89 -4.52 21.13
N LEU A 300 -8.76 -3.54 21.39
CA LEU A 300 -8.38 -2.13 21.47
C LEU A 300 -7.80 -1.80 22.85
N HIS A 301 -6.59 -1.26 22.87
CA HIS A 301 -5.91 -0.74 24.05
C HIS A 301 -5.63 0.75 23.91
N LEU A 302 -5.83 1.49 25.00
CA LEU A 302 -5.57 2.92 25.08
C LEU A 302 -4.25 3.18 25.83
N PHE A 303 -3.37 3.96 25.25
CA PHE A 303 -2.11 4.39 25.86
C PHE A 303 -2.11 5.90 26.07
N ARG A 304 -1.73 6.34 27.26
CA ARG A 304 -1.71 7.75 27.66
C ARG A 304 -0.41 8.11 28.36
N LYS A 305 0.06 9.34 28.12
CA LYS A 305 1.18 9.95 28.82
C LYS A 305 0.71 10.65 30.09
N PHE A 306 1.41 10.42 31.20
CA PHE A 306 1.19 11.10 32.49
C PHE A 306 2.26 12.16 32.76
#